data_AF-A0A7H9HWY4-F1
#
_entry.id   AF-A0A7H9HWY4-F1
#
_cell.length_a   1.000
_cell.length_b   1.000
_cell.length_c   1.000
_cell.angle_alpha   90.00
_cell.angle_beta   90.00
_cell.angle_gamma   90.00
#
_symmetry.space_group_name_H-M   'P 1'
#
loop_
_entity.id
_entity.type
_entity.pdbx_description
1 polymer ?
#
loop_
_entity_poly.entity_id
_entity_poly.type
_entity_poly.pdbx_seq_one_letter_code
_entity_poly.pdbx_strand_id
1 'polypeptide(L)'
;MSYNGIGLKSAKGSSTSGHIQRSLAHNDESKRTQLKNYTARRKTDKPQSSIQKTRLPSRESLIKHLSKRQIEVAVSELRDKLEDRDVEESVIEQRCDELRTKLVKEQDTEQRISKVYKTRSQRLKNVDEGQNEEDIKTQTKS
;
A
#
# COMPACT_ATOMS: atom_id res chain seq x y z
N MET A 1 -33.17 -45.28 21.18
CA MET A 1 -33.49 -44.30 22.24
C MET A 1 -32.74 -43.02 21.90
N SER A 2 -33.40 -41.87 21.93
CA SER A 2 -32.77 -40.56 21.69
C SER A 2 -32.33 -39.95 23.01
N TYR A 3 -31.10 -39.48 23.11
CA TYR A 3 -30.58 -38.74 24.26
C TYR A 3 -30.02 -37.42 23.76
N ASN A 4 -30.33 -36.29 24.42
CA ASN A 4 -29.91 -34.94 23.98
C ASN A 4 -30.22 -34.62 22.50
N GLY A 5 -31.35 -35.11 21.97
CA GLY A 5 -31.74 -34.90 20.58
C GLY A 5 -30.91 -35.67 19.53
N ILE A 6 -29.97 -36.52 19.95
CA ILE A 6 -29.15 -37.36 19.08
C ILE A 6 -29.48 -38.84 19.28
N GLY A 7 -29.43 -39.63 18.20
CA GLY A 7 -29.66 -41.08 18.22
C GLY A 7 -30.96 -41.55 17.56
N LEU A 8 -31.25 -42.85 17.71
CA LEU A 8 -32.43 -43.50 17.13
C LEU A 8 -33.69 -43.29 17.98
N LYS A 9 -34.85 -43.06 17.37
CA LYS A 9 -36.14 -42.93 18.09
C LYS A 9 -36.47 -44.18 18.92
N SER A 10 -36.24 -45.37 18.36
CA SER A 10 -36.31 -46.67 19.06
C SER A 10 -35.27 -47.63 18.47
N ALA A 11 -34.81 -48.62 19.24
CA ALA A 11 -33.97 -49.69 18.72
C ALA A 11 -34.80 -50.71 17.89
N LYS A 12 -36.12 -50.77 18.14
CA LYS A 12 -37.05 -51.60 17.37
C LYS A 12 -37.10 -51.12 15.92
N GLY A 13 -36.91 -52.05 14.97
CA GLY A 13 -36.87 -51.75 13.53
C GLY A 13 -35.52 -51.26 13.02
N SER A 14 -34.51 -51.06 13.89
CA SER A 14 -33.15 -50.71 13.48
C SER A 14 -32.23 -51.92 13.29
N SER A 15 -32.69 -53.13 13.63
CA SER A 15 -31.91 -54.39 13.61
C SER A 15 -30.55 -54.33 14.31
N THR A 16 -30.35 -53.38 15.24
CA THR A 16 -29.13 -53.21 16.04
C THR A 16 -29.50 -52.98 17.51
N SER A 17 -28.50 -53.00 18.39
CA SER A 17 -28.68 -52.75 19.83
C SER A 17 -29.09 -51.30 20.17
N GLY A 18 -28.98 -50.37 19.22
CA GLY A 18 -29.24 -48.95 19.45
C GLY A 18 -28.19 -48.26 20.33
N HIS A 19 -26.99 -48.84 20.47
CA HIS A 19 -25.87 -48.22 21.19
C HIS A 19 -25.34 -47.01 20.42
N ILE A 20 -25.25 -45.86 21.10
CA ILE A 20 -24.81 -44.59 20.51
C ILE A 20 -23.54 -44.16 21.24
N GLN A 21 -22.46 -43.97 20.48
CA GLN A 21 -21.19 -43.47 21.00
C GLN A 21 -20.96 -42.04 20.57
N ARG A 22 -20.33 -41.25 21.46
CA ARG A 22 -19.83 -39.93 21.12
C ARG A 22 -18.62 -40.07 20.20
N SER A 23 -18.60 -39.33 19.10
CA SER A 23 -17.42 -39.25 18.23
C SER A 23 -16.23 -38.65 18.98
N LEU A 24 -15.10 -39.36 19.01
CA LEU A 24 -13.84 -38.88 19.59
C LEU A 24 -13.23 -37.72 18.79
N ALA A 25 -13.53 -37.64 17.48
CA ALA A 25 -13.11 -36.53 16.63
C ALA A 25 -13.84 -35.21 16.97
N HIS A 26 -14.99 -35.28 17.66
CA HIS A 26 -15.73 -34.11 18.12
C HIS A 26 -15.21 -33.62 19.49
N ASN A 27 -13.90 -33.46 19.66
CA ASN A 27 -13.35 -32.86 20.88
C ASN A 27 -13.16 -31.34 20.71
N ASP A 28 -13.27 -30.60 21.80
CA ASP A 28 -13.18 -29.14 21.75
C ASP A 28 -11.75 -28.67 21.41
N GLU A 29 -10.75 -29.50 21.67
CA GLU A 29 -9.37 -29.27 21.25
C GLU A 29 -9.19 -29.30 19.73
N SER A 30 -9.85 -30.23 19.01
CA SER A 30 -9.82 -30.26 17.54
C SER A 30 -10.50 -29.03 16.95
N LYS A 31 -11.59 -28.53 17.54
CA LYS A 31 -12.25 -27.29 17.08
C LYS A 31 -11.32 -26.07 17.20
N ARG A 32 -10.61 -25.94 18.33
CA ARG A 32 -9.68 -24.82 18.58
C ARG A 32 -8.46 -24.91 17.66
N THR A 33 -7.89 -26.09 17.47
CA THR A 33 -6.74 -26.30 16.59
C THR A 33 -7.10 -26.17 15.12
N GLN A 34 -8.26 -26.65 14.66
CA GLN A 34 -8.74 -26.45 13.29
C GLN A 34 -8.93 -24.97 12.96
N LEU A 35 -9.49 -24.17 13.88
CA LEU A 35 -9.67 -22.74 13.68
C LEU A 35 -8.31 -22.01 13.63
N LYS A 36 -7.37 -22.37 14.50
CA LYS A 36 -5.98 -21.86 14.46
C LYS A 36 -5.27 -22.25 13.16
N ASN A 37 -5.40 -23.50 12.71
CA ASN A 37 -4.78 -23.98 11.48
C ASN A 37 -5.42 -23.38 10.23
N TYR A 38 -6.74 -23.15 10.23
CA TYR A 38 -7.44 -22.46 9.16
C TYR A 38 -7.02 -21.00 9.04
N THR A 39 -6.94 -20.29 10.17
CA THR A 39 -6.47 -18.89 10.19
C THR A 39 -4.99 -18.76 9.84
N ALA A 40 -4.15 -19.70 10.27
CA ALA A 40 -2.74 -19.75 9.87
C ALA A 40 -2.59 -19.99 8.36
N ARG A 41 -3.31 -20.97 7.79
CA ARG A 41 -3.32 -21.24 6.34
C ARG A 41 -3.84 -20.04 5.54
N ARG A 42 -4.89 -19.35 6.01
CA ARG A 42 -5.35 -18.11 5.37
C ARG A 42 -4.38 -16.94 5.46
N LYS A 43 -3.45 -16.93 6.41
CA LYS A 43 -2.38 -15.93 6.49
C LYS A 43 -1.23 -16.26 5.53
N THR A 44 -0.93 -17.54 5.32
CA THR A 44 0.10 -18.00 4.37
C THR A 44 -0.37 -17.99 2.93
N ASP A 45 -1.66 -18.26 2.69
CA ASP A 45 -2.30 -18.28 1.36
C ASP A 45 -2.79 -16.90 0.89
N LYS A 46 -2.39 -15.83 1.57
CA LYS A 46 -2.41 -14.50 0.96
C LYS A 46 -1.07 -14.33 0.25
N PRO A 47 -0.93 -14.66 -1.04
CA PRO A 47 0.16 -14.12 -1.81
C PRO A 47 0.01 -12.59 -1.75
N GLN A 48 0.86 -11.96 -0.96
CA GLN A 48 1.12 -10.51 -1.03
C GLN A 48 1.55 -10.07 -2.45
N SER A 49 1.75 -11.03 -3.37
CA SER A 49 2.17 -10.85 -4.74
C SER A 49 1.07 -10.93 -5.80
N SER A 50 -0.17 -11.33 -5.50
CA SER A 50 -1.22 -11.49 -6.54
C SER A 50 -2.36 -10.46 -6.50
N ILE A 51 -2.34 -9.53 -5.55
CA ILE A 51 -3.03 -8.26 -5.77
C ILE A 51 -2.29 -7.64 -6.94
N GLN A 52 -2.92 -7.77 -8.11
CA GLN A 52 -2.51 -7.13 -9.34
C GLN A 52 -1.97 -5.76 -8.97
N LYS A 53 -0.65 -5.59 -9.10
CA LYS A 53 -0.01 -4.29 -9.10
C LYS A 53 -0.54 -3.60 -10.36
N THR A 54 -1.80 -3.17 -10.35
CA THR A 54 -2.27 -2.05 -11.16
C THR A 54 -1.16 -1.04 -11.01
N ARG A 55 -0.42 -0.74 -12.08
CA ARG A 55 0.84 0.02 -12.06
C ARG A 55 0.66 1.28 -11.22
N LEU A 56 0.89 1.18 -9.91
CA LEU A 56 0.80 2.32 -9.03
C LEU A 56 1.90 3.25 -9.54
N PRO A 57 1.61 4.54 -9.76
CA PRO A 57 2.63 5.46 -10.19
C PRO A 57 3.82 5.33 -9.24
N SER A 58 5.02 5.14 -9.80
CA SER A 58 6.23 5.09 -8.98
C SER A 58 6.29 6.39 -8.18
N ARG A 59 6.86 6.32 -6.97
CA ARG A 59 7.01 7.49 -6.09
C ARG A 59 7.61 8.70 -6.84
N GLU A 60 8.56 8.44 -7.72
CA GLU A 60 9.20 9.45 -8.57
C GLU A 60 8.22 10.10 -9.57
N SER A 61 7.40 9.30 -10.27
CA SER A 61 6.39 9.83 -11.21
C SER A 61 5.37 10.71 -10.50
N LEU A 62 4.93 10.32 -9.30
CA LEU A 62 4.02 11.11 -8.48
C LEU A 62 4.63 12.46 -8.10
N ILE A 63 5.88 12.47 -7.63
CA ILE A 63 6.59 13.70 -7.25
C ILE A 63 6.70 14.64 -8.46
N LYS A 64 7.04 14.12 -9.65
CA LYS A 64 7.12 14.92 -10.87
C LYS A 64 5.77 15.57 -11.23
N HIS A 65 4.67 14.83 -11.10
CA HIS A 65 3.34 15.37 -11.38
C HIS A 65 2.90 16.42 -10.35
N LEU A 66 3.25 16.25 -9.08
CA LEU A 66 2.99 17.26 -8.05
C LEU A 66 3.75 18.56 -8.33
N SER A 67 5.03 18.47 -8.69
CA SER A 67 5.86 19.61 -9.09
C SER A 67 5.25 20.38 -10.27
N LYS A 68 4.79 19.65 -11.30
CA LYS A 68 4.11 20.26 -12.46
C LYS A 68 2.78 20.90 -12.06
N ARG A 69 1.97 20.20 -11.25
CA ARG A 69 0.67 20.72 -10.79
C ARG A 69 0.84 22.04 -10.03
N GLN A 70 1.87 22.16 -9.21
CA GLN A 70 2.13 23.38 -8.47
C GLN A 70 2.37 24.59 -9.39
N ILE A 71 3.07 24.40 -10.53
CA ILE A 71 3.25 25.44 -11.53
C ILE A 71 1.90 25.80 -12.16
N GLU A 72 1.14 24.81 -12.63
CA GLU A 72 -0.15 25.08 -13.30
C GLU A 72 -1.16 25.74 -12.37
N VAL A 73 -1.17 25.40 -11.07
CA VAL A 73 -2.01 26.07 -10.07
C VAL A 73 -1.63 27.54 -9.94
N ALA A 74 -0.34 27.86 -9.83
CA ALA A 74 0.12 29.25 -9.74
C ALA A 74 -0.22 30.06 -11.02
N VAL A 75 -0.14 29.43 -12.19
CA VAL A 75 -0.55 30.05 -13.46
C VAL A 75 -2.07 30.26 -13.51
N SER A 76 -2.86 29.28 -13.05
CA SER A 76 -4.32 29.42 -12.97
C SER A 76 -4.72 30.57 -12.04
N GLU A 77 -4.11 30.66 -10.85
CA GLU A 77 -4.37 31.76 -9.92
C GLU A 77 -4.00 33.13 -10.50
N LEU A 78 -2.95 33.22 -11.32
CA LEU A 78 -2.60 34.46 -12.01
C LEU A 78 -3.64 34.81 -13.07
N ARG A 79 -4.08 33.81 -13.85
CA ARG A 79 -5.11 33.97 -14.87
C ARG A 79 -6.39 34.52 -14.25
N ASP A 80 -6.90 33.87 -13.21
CA ASP A 80 -8.11 34.29 -12.49
C ASP A 80 -8.01 35.77 -12.02
N LYS A 81 -6.85 36.16 -11.45
CA LYS A 81 -6.60 37.54 -10.99
C LYS A 81 -6.56 38.58 -12.12
N LEU A 82 -6.18 38.18 -13.34
CA LEU A 82 -6.13 39.09 -14.48
C LEU A 82 -7.49 39.18 -15.18
N GLU A 83 -8.23 38.07 -15.22
CA GLU A 83 -9.62 38.01 -15.69
C GLU A 83 -10.52 38.87 -14.79
N ASP A 84 -10.38 38.78 -13.46
CA ASP A 84 -11.09 39.64 -12.49
C ASP A 84 -10.81 41.14 -12.67
N ARG A 85 -9.75 41.51 -13.39
CA ARG A 85 -9.36 42.89 -13.68
C ARG A 85 -9.70 43.32 -15.10
N ASP A 86 -10.46 42.52 -15.85
CA ASP A 86 -10.86 42.76 -17.24
C ASP A 86 -9.65 43.07 -18.16
N VAL A 87 -8.51 42.39 -17.93
CA VAL A 87 -7.34 42.51 -18.79
C VAL A 87 -7.60 41.80 -20.13
N GLU A 88 -7.01 42.29 -21.22
CA GLU A 88 -7.13 41.67 -22.54
C GLU A 88 -6.52 40.25 -22.57
N GLU A 89 -7.22 39.29 -23.19
CA GLU A 89 -6.80 37.88 -23.27
C GLU A 89 -5.37 37.70 -23.80
N SER A 90 -4.96 38.51 -24.79
CA SER A 90 -3.61 38.46 -25.37
C SER A 90 -2.52 38.77 -24.32
N VAL A 91 -2.80 39.73 -23.44
CA VAL A 91 -1.90 40.11 -22.34
C VAL A 91 -1.94 39.07 -21.23
N ILE A 92 -3.10 38.49 -20.95
CA ILE A 92 -3.25 37.39 -19.99
C ILE A 92 -2.38 36.20 -20.39
N GLU A 93 -2.48 35.77 -21.65
CA GLU A 93 -1.71 34.65 -22.19
C GLU A 93 -0.20 34.91 -22.07
N GLN A 94 0.25 36.09 -22.50
CA GLN A 94 1.66 36.49 -22.40
C GLN A 94 2.16 36.42 -20.94
N ARG A 95 1.40 36.97 -19.99
CA ARG A 95 1.78 36.98 -18.56
C ARG A 95 1.79 35.57 -17.96
N CYS A 96 0.86 34.72 -18.36
CA CYS A 96 0.80 33.33 -17.92
C CYS A 96 2.00 32.53 -18.44
N ASP A 97 2.41 32.75 -19.68
CA ASP A 97 3.59 32.08 -20.27
C ASP A 97 4.90 32.59 -19.68
N GLU A 98 5.01 33.89 -19.43
CA GLU A 98 6.13 34.46 -18.68
C GLU A 98 6.25 33.82 -17.29
N LEU A 99 5.13 33.68 -16.57
CA LEU A 99 5.13 33.03 -15.25
C LEU A 99 5.49 31.55 -15.35
N ARG A 100 4.92 30.81 -16.31
CA ARG A 100 5.20 29.39 -16.54
C ARG A 100 6.70 29.17 -16.80
N THR A 101 7.29 29.95 -17.71
CA THR A 101 8.72 29.82 -18.03
C THR A 101 9.62 30.17 -16.85
N LYS A 102 9.25 31.16 -16.03
CA LYS A 102 9.98 31.52 -14.82
C LYS A 102 9.97 30.39 -13.78
N LEU A 103 8.79 29.86 -13.44
CA LEU A 103 8.65 28.81 -12.43
C LEU A 103 9.33 27.49 -12.84
N VAL A 104 9.28 27.13 -14.13
CA VAL A 104 10.01 25.96 -14.64
C VAL A 104 11.52 26.15 -14.46
N LYS A 105 12.06 27.33 -14.79
CA LYS A 105 13.49 27.63 -14.60
C LYS A 105 13.90 27.57 -13.13
N GLU A 106 13.08 28.12 -12.23
CA GLU A 106 13.33 28.07 -10.78
C GLU A 106 13.35 26.61 -10.29
N GLN A 107 12.36 25.79 -10.64
CA GLN A 107 12.34 24.36 -10.29
C GLN A 107 13.57 23.61 -10.85
N ASP A 108 13.98 23.87 -12.08
CA ASP A 108 15.17 23.26 -12.67
C ASP A 108 16.45 23.66 -11.92
N THR A 109 16.56 24.93 -11.49
CA THR A 109 17.70 25.39 -10.68
C THR A 109 17.72 24.73 -9.30
N GLU A 110 16.58 24.62 -8.62
CA GLU A 110 16.46 23.93 -7.33
C GLU A 110 16.81 22.44 -7.45
N GLN A 111 16.37 21.78 -8.53
CA GLN A 111 16.73 20.40 -8.81
C GLN A 111 18.23 20.24 -9.09
N ARG A 112 18.87 21.20 -9.75
CA ARG A 112 20.34 21.19 -9.95
C ARG A 112 21.07 21.38 -8.63
N ILE A 113 20.66 22.37 -7.83
CA ILE A 113 21.30 22.69 -6.53
C ILE A 113 21.17 21.49 -5.58
N SER A 114 20.00 20.88 -5.47
CA SER A 114 19.78 19.71 -4.61
C SER A 114 20.58 18.47 -5.05
N LYS A 115 20.85 18.31 -6.35
CA LYS A 115 21.74 17.26 -6.86
C LYS A 115 23.21 17.53 -6.53
N VAL A 116 23.66 18.78 -6.63
CA VAL A 116 25.05 19.19 -6.40
C VAL A 116 25.39 19.16 -4.90
N TYR A 117 24.49 19.65 -4.05
CA TYR A 117 24.73 19.73 -2.61
C TYR A 117 23.84 18.76 -1.83
N LYS A 118 24.45 17.72 -1.25
CA LYS A 118 23.81 16.84 -0.28
C LYS A 118 24.09 17.31 1.14
N THR A 119 23.04 17.55 1.90
CA THR A 119 23.15 17.97 3.30
C THR A 119 23.91 16.93 4.14
N ARG A 120 24.58 17.36 5.21
CA ARG A 120 25.33 16.45 6.12
C ARG A 120 24.45 15.31 6.64
N SER A 121 23.21 15.60 7.02
CA SER A 121 22.26 14.58 7.50
C SER A 121 21.95 13.51 6.45
N GLN A 122 21.69 13.91 5.20
CA GLN A 122 21.46 12.97 4.10
C GLN A 122 22.71 12.13 3.80
N ARG A 123 23.91 12.73 3.87
CA ARG A 123 25.16 11.98 3.71
C ARG A 123 25.35 10.92 4.80
N LEU A 124 25.04 11.24 6.06
CA LEU A 124 25.15 10.30 7.18
C LEU A 124 24.15 9.13 7.07
N LYS A 125 22.90 9.42 6.67
CA LYS A 125 21.88 8.36 6.45
C LYS A 125 22.29 7.34 5.39
N ASN A 126 22.86 7.81 4.27
CA ASN A 126 23.30 6.90 3.21
C ASN A 126 24.49 6.01 3.65
N VAL A 127 25.34 6.49 4.57
CA VAL A 127 26.43 5.69 5.15
C VAL A 127 25.87 4.62 6.07
N ASP A 128 24.89 4.98 6.91
CA ASP A 128 24.22 4.05 7.83
C ASP A 128 23.43 2.97 7.06
N GLU A 129 22.66 3.35 6.03
CA GLU A 129 21.96 2.39 5.15
C GLU A 129 22.93 1.46 4.42
N GLY A 130 24.09 1.97 3.96
CA GLY A 130 25.11 1.17 3.30
C GLY A 130 25.81 0.15 4.22
N GLN A 131 26.08 0.53 5.47
CA GLN A 131 26.67 -0.39 6.48
C GLN A 131 25.68 -1.50 6.85
N ASN A 132 24.41 -1.16 7.06
CA ASN A 132 23.37 -2.14 7.35
C ASN A 132 23.20 -3.18 6.20
N GLU A 133 23.30 -2.76 4.93
CA GLU A 133 23.24 -3.71 3.81
C GLU A 133 24.47 -4.65 3.73
N GLU A 134 25.66 -4.16 4.05
CA GLU A 134 26.90 -4.96 4.10
C GLU A 134 26.84 -6.00 5.24
N ASP A 135 26.34 -5.59 6.40
CA ASP A 135 26.17 -6.46 7.58
C ASP A 135 25.13 -7.56 7.34
N ILE A 136 24.04 -7.26 6.62
CA ILE A 136 23.03 -8.27 6.24
C ILE A 136 23.64 -9.27 5.24
N LYS A 137 24.43 -8.81 4.27
CA LYS A 137 25.06 -9.69 3.27
C LYS A 137 26.10 -10.63 3.88
N THR A 138 26.86 -10.17 4.86
CA THR A 138 27.86 -11.00 5.56
C THR A 138 27.22 -12.08 6.44
N GLN A 139 26.05 -11.80 7.06
CA GLN A 139 25.31 -12.79 7.86
C GLN A 139 24.66 -13.90 7.03
N THR A 140 24.23 -13.62 5.79
CA THR A 140 23.60 -14.63 4.90
C THR A 140 24.57 -15.58 4.20
N LYS A 141 25.88 -15.40 4.36
CA LYS A 141 26.94 -16.15 3.67
C LYS A 141 27.62 -17.25 4.51
N SER A 142 27.15 -17.50 5.74
CA SER A 142 27.54 -18.65 6.59
C SER A 142 26.44 -19.70 6.60
#